data_AF-A0A8J5PJW8-F1
#
_entry.id   AF-A0A8J5PJW8-F1
#
_cell.length_a   1.000
_cell.length_b   1.000
_cell.length_c   1.000
_cell.angle_alpha   90.00
_cell.angle_beta   90.00
_cell.angle_gamma   90.00
#
_symmetry.space_group_name_H-M   'P 1'
#
loop_
_entity.id
_entity.type
_entity.pdbx_description
1 polymer ?
#
loop_
_entity_poly.entity_id
_entity_poly.type
_entity_poly.pdbx_seq_one_letter_code
_entity_poly.pdbx_strand_id
1 'polypeptide(L)'
;MFADEALRVLEDERQRPSITLLQGLTVLWIYEVNYGEKAQAISLLEEFYHFHSALGLSDLAMPAMDDTSPSQVSRPMREWQVLSCIVWGFFCFEAKISLIFSRAMRIRKPEIPKIFEDAYLSVFANPDAPEYFWSPYPYDRQPRQSLYREAISLECQLAVIVEEASRFFTPAEAGTPVSNYNETRVIKEKLQRWGTGALQRFLAHSTLLPSILFLE
;
A
#
# COMPACT_ATOMS: atom_id res chain seq x y z
N MET A 1 -18.29 -20.03 -2.51
CA MET A 1 -17.56 -21.03 -3.33
C MET A 1 -16.09 -20.67 -3.50
N PHE A 2 -15.71 -19.55 -4.14
CA PHE A 2 -14.28 -19.18 -4.25
C PHE A 2 -13.65 -18.77 -2.92
N ALA A 3 -14.38 -18.00 -2.09
CA ALA A 3 -13.89 -17.61 -0.76
C ALA A 3 -13.72 -18.82 0.16
N ASP A 4 -14.71 -19.74 0.19
CA ASP A 4 -14.65 -20.96 1.00
C ASP A 4 -13.45 -21.84 0.61
N GLU A 5 -13.17 -21.98 -0.70
CA GLU A 5 -12.03 -22.74 -1.17
C GLU A 5 -10.69 -22.05 -0.84
N ALA A 6 -10.63 -20.72 -0.94
CA ALA A 6 -9.45 -19.96 -0.53
C ALA A 6 -9.19 -20.07 0.99
N LEU A 7 -10.23 -20.10 1.81
CA LEU A 7 -10.11 -20.37 3.25
C LEU A 7 -9.61 -21.79 3.53
N ARG A 8 -10.04 -22.78 2.74
CA ARG A 8 -9.55 -24.15 2.84
C ARG A 8 -8.05 -24.24 2.52
N VAL A 9 -7.60 -23.58 1.44
CA VAL A 9 -6.17 -23.53 1.06
C VAL A 9 -5.34 -22.78 2.10
N LEU A 10 -5.91 -21.76 2.73
CA LEU A 10 -5.23 -21.00 3.79
C LEU A 10 -4.79 -21.89 4.96
N GLU A 11 -5.55 -22.94 5.29
CA GLU A 11 -5.19 -23.88 6.37
C GLU A 11 -3.84 -24.56 6.13
N ASP A 12 -3.56 -24.93 4.88
CA ASP A 12 -2.30 -25.57 4.49
C ASP A 12 -1.15 -24.56 4.40
N GLU A 13 -1.41 -23.36 3.87
CA GLU A 13 -0.40 -22.31 3.65
C GLU A 13 0.08 -21.64 4.95
N ARG A 14 -0.70 -21.71 6.05
CA ARG A 14 -0.30 -21.18 7.38
C ARG A 14 1.03 -21.73 7.89
N GLN A 15 1.44 -22.91 7.44
CA GLN A 15 2.70 -23.55 7.84
C GLN A 15 3.93 -22.88 7.20
N ARG A 16 3.74 -22.05 6.17
CA ARG A 16 4.83 -21.46 5.37
C ARG A 16 4.61 -19.95 5.21
N PRO A 17 5.12 -19.14 6.16
CA PRO A 17 5.07 -17.68 6.04
C PRO A 17 5.63 -17.24 4.68
N SER A 18 4.81 -16.53 3.90
CA SER A 18 5.19 -16.04 2.57
C SER A 18 4.48 -14.74 2.24
N ILE A 19 5.00 -14.01 1.26
CA ILE A 19 4.35 -12.79 0.76
C ILE A 19 3.00 -13.12 0.13
N THR A 20 2.91 -14.24 -0.59
CA THR A 20 1.68 -14.71 -1.21
C THR A 20 0.60 -15.01 -0.17
N LEU A 21 0.97 -15.61 0.96
CA LEU A 21 0.08 -15.81 2.10
C LEU A 21 -0.48 -14.47 2.60
N LEU A 22 0.37 -13.45 2.79
CA LEU A 22 -0.08 -12.12 3.21
C LEU A 22 -1.03 -11.46 2.19
N GLN A 23 -0.72 -11.56 0.90
CA GLN A 23 -1.60 -11.06 -0.17
C GLN A 23 -2.96 -11.76 -0.13
N GLY A 24 -2.97 -13.08 0.05
CA GLY A 24 -4.20 -13.87 0.21
C GLY A 24 -5.01 -13.45 1.43
N LEU A 25 -4.35 -13.28 2.58
CA LEU A 25 -4.99 -12.77 3.81
C LEU A 25 -5.61 -11.38 3.61
N THR A 26 -4.92 -10.47 2.91
CA THR A 26 -5.47 -9.14 2.57
C THR A 26 -6.73 -9.25 1.72
N VAL A 27 -6.72 -10.09 0.67
CA VAL A 27 -7.88 -10.27 -0.22
C VAL A 27 -9.06 -10.91 0.53
N LEU A 28 -8.81 -11.94 1.33
CA LEU A 28 -9.83 -12.58 2.16
C LEU A 28 -10.39 -11.63 3.21
N TRP A 29 -9.54 -10.80 3.83
CA TRP A 29 -9.98 -9.76 4.76
C TRP A 29 -10.93 -8.77 4.08
N ILE A 30 -10.59 -8.27 2.89
CA ILE A 30 -11.46 -7.37 2.11
C ILE A 30 -12.81 -8.05 1.84
N TYR A 31 -12.81 -9.33 1.46
CA TYR A 31 -14.03 -10.09 1.25
C TYR A 31 -14.89 -10.17 2.52
N GLU A 32 -14.31 -10.62 3.64
CA GLU A 32 -15.04 -10.81 4.90
C GLU A 32 -15.59 -9.50 5.48
N VAL A 33 -14.85 -8.40 5.35
CA VAL A 33 -15.33 -7.07 5.80
C VAL A 33 -16.56 -6.60 5.02
N ASN A 34 -16.64 -6.92 3.72
CA ASN A 34 -17.71 -6.44 2.85
C ASN A 34 -18.91 -7.39 2.76
N TYR A 35 -18.66 -8.71 2.78
CA TYR A 35 -19.68 -9.72 2.45
C TYR A 35 -19.79 -10.85 3.47
N GLY A 36 -18.83 -10.97 4.39
CA GLY A 36 -18.72 -12.10 5.29
C GLY A 36 -18.92 -11.73 6.76
N GLU A 37 -18.24 -12.48 7.63
CA GLU A 37 -18.41 -12.41 9.07
C GLU A 37 -17.34 -11.53 9.72
N LYS A 38 -17.78 -10.57 10.56
CA LYS A 38 -16.87 -9.61 11.22
C LYS A 38 -15.83 -10.30 12.10
N ALA A 39 -16.20 -11.39 12.77
CA ALA A 39 -15.27 -12.16 13.60
C ALA A 39 -14.17 -12.81 12.75
N GLN A 40 -14.51 -13.32 11.58
CA GLN A 40 -13.55 -13.89 10.63
C GLN A 40 -12.61 -12.81 10.09
N ALA A 41 -13.15 -11.64 9.73
CA ALA A 41 -12.33 -10.50 9.31
C ALA A 41 -11.30 -10.09 10.38
N ILE A 42 -11.70 -10.03 11.65
CA ILE A 42 -10.75 -9.73 12.75
C ILE A 42 -9.67 -10.80 12.84
N SER A 43 -10.03 -12.08 12.79
CA SER A 43 -9.05 -13.19 12.83
C SER A 43 -8.03 -13.09 11.69
N LEU A 44 -8.51 -12.90 10.45
CA LEU A 44 -7.65 -12.77 9.28
C LEU A 44 -6.69 -11.58 9.39
N LEU A 45 -7.14 -10.47 9.99
CA LEU A 45 -6.30 -9.30 10.17
C LEU A 45 -5.21 -9.52 11.24
N GLU A 46 -5.53 -10.22 12.33
CA GLU A 46 -4.52 -10.60 13.33
C GLU A 46 -3.49 -11.58 12.76
N GLU A 47 -3.93 -12.55 11.95
CA GLU A 47 -3.05 -13.45 11.21
C GLU A 47 -2.12 -12.68 10.27
N PHE A 48 -2.66 -11.70 9.54
CA PHE A 48 -1.87 -10.81 8.67
C PHE A 48 -0.75 -10.11 9.46
N TYR A 49 -1.05 -9.52 10.64
CA TYR A 49 0.00 -8.91 11.46
C TYR A 49 1.04 -9.90 11.95
N HIS A 50 0.59 -11.08 12.38
CA HIS A 50 1.48 -12.14 12.84
C HIS A 50 2.50 -12.53 11.75
N PHE A 51 2.02 -12.85 10.55
CA PHE A 51 2.89 -13.25 9.44
C PHE A 51 3.72 -12.09 8.87
N HIS A 52 3.18 -10.86 8.87
CA HIS A 52 3.92 -9.67 8.45
C HIS A 52 5.13 -9.45 9.37
N SER A 53 4.92 -9.57 10.68
CA SER A 53 5.99 -9.49 11.66
C SER A 53 6.98 -10.65 11.53
N ALA A 54 6.50 -11.88 11.31
CA ALA A 54 7.36 -13.06 11.17
C ALA A 54 8.29 -12.98 9.94
N LEU A 55 7.84 -12.33 8.87
CA LEU A 55 8.65 -12.10 7.66
C LEU A 55 9.61 -10.91 7.76
N GLY A 56 9.54 -10.10 8.83
CA GLY A 56 10.43 -8.97 9.03
C GLY A 56 10.34 -7.89 7.95
N LEU A 57 9.18 -7.76 7.28
CA LEU A 57 9.06 -6.92 6.08
C LEU A 57 9.30 -5.43 6.33
N SER A 58 9.01 -4.94 7.54
CA SER A 58 9.30 -3.54 7.90
C SER A 58 10.80 -3.24 7.95
N ASP A 59 11.61 -4.22 8.37
CA ASP A 59 13.05 -4.08 8.58
C ASP A 59 13.84 -4.61 7.36
N LEU A 60 13.15 -4.90 6.26
CA LEU A 60 13.76 -5.34 5.02
C LEU A 60 14.58 -4.20 4.41
N ALA A 61 15.90 -4.38 4.38
CA ALA A 61 16.81 -3.47 3.72
C ALA A 61 17.27 -4.05 2.37
N MET A 62 17.38 -3.18 1.36
CA MET A 62 17.95 -3.58 0.08
C MET A 62 19.47 -3.78 0.24
N PRO A 63 20.04 -4.90 -0.26
CA PRO A 63 21.48 -5.10 -0.25
C PRO A 63 22.17 -4.04 -1.13
N ALA A 64 23.41 -3.68 -0.77
CA ALA A 64 24.24 -2.82 -1.61
C ALA A 64 24.45 -3.52 -2.96
N MET A 65 24.01 -2.88 -4.04
CA MET A 65 24.21 -3.37 -5.40
C MET A 65 25.56 -2.85 -5.89
N ASP A 66 26.44 -3.75 -6.35
CA ASP A 66 27.64 -3.35 -7.08
C ASP A 66 27.24 -2.67 -8.39
N ASP A 67 27.88 -1.53 -8.71
CA ASP A 67 27.66 -0.69 -9.88
C ASP A 67 27.91 -1.45 -11.20
N THR A 68 26.98 -2.33 -11.59
CA THR A 68 27.02 -3.04 -12.86
C THR A 68 26.02 -2.41 -13.82
N SER A 69 26.55 -1.62 -14.76
CA SER A 69 25.97 -1.08 -16.01
C SER A 69 24.47 -0.69 -15.99
N PRO A 70 24.14 0.61 -16.09
CA PRO A 70 22.76 1.13 -16.02
C PRO A 70 21.89 0.83 -17.26
N SER A 71 22.31 -0.06 -18.17
CA SER A 71 21.65 -0.24 -19.46
C SER A 71 20.46 -1.20 -19.45
N GLN A 72 20.34 -2.08 -18.43
CA GLN A 72 19.17 -2.96 -18.25
C GLN A 72 18.90 -3.23 -16.77
N VAL A 73 17.64 -3.13 -16.34
CA VAL A 73 17.22 -3.56 -15.00
C VAL A 73 17.42 -5.07 -14.90
N SER A 74 18.46 -5.48 -14.19
CA SER A 74 18.77 -6.89 -13.95
C SER A 74 17.54 -7.61 -13.35
N ARG A 75 17.37 -8.90 -13.64
CA ARG A 75 16.31 -9.71 -13.02
C ARG A 75 16.20 -9.50 -11.50
N PRO A 76 17.29 -9.52 -10.71
CA PRO A 76 17.20 -9.25 -9.27
C PRO A 76 16.70 -7.84 -8.97
N MET A 77 17.06 -6.82 -9.75
CA MET A 77 16.55 -5.46 -9.54
C MET A 77 15.03 -5.37 -9.80
N ARG A 78 14.49 -6.10 -10.78
CA ARG A 78 13.04 -6.17 -11.01
C ARG A 78 12.31 -6.81 -9.83
N GLU A 79 12.85 -7.91 -9.34
CA GLU A 79 12.30 -8.60 -8.16
C GLU A 79 12.31 -7.68 -6.93
N TRP A 80 13.38 -6.91 -6.71
CA TRP A 80 13.44 -5.90 -5.65
C TRP A 80 12.42 -4.77 -5.82
N GLN A 81 12.20 -4.28 -7.05
CA GLN A 81 11.19 -3.23 -7.29
C GLN A 81 9.78 -3.72 -6.99
N VAL A 82 9.45 -4.95 -7.38
CA VAL A 82 8.17 -5.59 -7.06
C VAL A 82 8.05 -5.80 -5.55
N LEU A 83 9.11 -6.30 -4.90
CA LEU A 83 9.12 -6.51 -3.46
C LEU A 83 8.93 -5.21 -2.68
N SER A 84 9.65 -4.15 -3.06
CA SER A 84 9.48 -2.80 -2.51
C SER A 84 8.04 -2.31 -2.69
N CYS A 85 7.46 -2.48 -3.89
CA CYS A 85 6.08 -2.12 -4.18
C CYS A 85 5.09 -2.85 -3.25
N ILE A 86 5.26 -4.15 -3.05
CA ILE A 86 4.39 -4.96 -2.18
C ILE A 86 4.52 -4.53 -0.71
N VAL A 87 5.75 -4.37 -0.20
CA VAL A 87 5.99 -3.99 1.20
C VAL A 87 5.41 -2.61 1.49
N TRP A 88 5.62 -1.65 0.60
CA TRP A 88 4.97 -0.34 0.69
C TRP A 88 3.45 -0.42 0.54
N GLY A 89 2.95 -1.33 -0.30
CA GLY A 89 1.52 -1.62 -0.43
C GLY A 89 0.89 -2.09 0.89
N PHE A 90 1.55 -2.98 1.64
CA PHE A 90 1.08 -3.39 2.97
C PHE A 90 1.08 -2.24 3.98
N PHE A 91 2.05 -1.34 3.91
CA PHE A 91 2.06 -0.13 4.73
C PHE A 91 0.90 0.82 4.37
N CYS A 92 0.61 1.02 3.08
CA CYS A 92 -0.55 1.77 2.61
C CYS A 92 -1.88 1.14 3.04
N PHE A 93 -1.96 -0.19 3.00
CA PHE A 93 -3.11 -0.95 3.47
C PHE A 93 -3.33 -0.73 4.98
N GLU A 94 -2.27 -0.80 5.80
CA GLU A 94 -2.37 -0.51 7.23
C GLU A 94 -2.82 0.93 7.51
N ALA A 95 -2.37 1.91 6.72
CA ALA A 95 -2.82 3.28 6.86
C ALA A 95 -4.34 3.42 6.67
N LYS A 96 -4.90 2.74 5.64
CA LYS A 96 -6.35 2.71 5.41
C LYS A 96 -7.09 2.07 6.60
N ILE A 97 -6.58 0.95 7.11
CA ILE A 97 -7.13 0.27 8.29
C ILE A 97 -7.07 1.16 9.54
N SER A 98 -5.94 1.81 9.80
CA SER A 98 -5.75 2.74 10.91
C SER A 98 -6.80 3.86 10.90
N LEU A 99 -7.09 4.43 9.73
CA LEU A 99 -8.14 5.45 9.57
C LEU A 99 -9.54 4.87 9.81
N ILE A 100 -9.87 3.74 9.19
CA ILE A 100 -11.19 3.09 9.34
C ILE A 100 -11.51 2.78 10.80
N PHE A 101 -10.53 2.27 11.55
CA PHE A 101 -10.70 1.92 12.96
C PHE A 101 -10.30 3.03 13.93
N SER A 102 -9.89 4.20 13.44
CA SER A 102 -9.40 5.32 14.24
C SER A 102 -8.40 4.87 15.33
N ARG A 103 -7.40 4.09 14.93
CA ARG A 103 -6.37 3.54 15.82
C ARG A 103 -4.97 3.80 15.30
N ALA A 104 -3.97 3.68 16.16
CA ALA A 104 -2.57 3.71 15.76
C ALA A 104 -2.26 2.62 14.72
N MET A 105 -1.38 2.93 13.77
CA MET A 105 -0.85 1.94 12.83
C MET A 105 -0.01 0.89 13.59
N ARG A 106 -0.17 -0.38 13.22
CA ARG A 106 0.58 -1.53 13.77
C ARG A 106 1.78 -1.93 12.92
N ILE A 107 1.79 -1.53 11.65
CA ILE A 107 2.93 -1.71 10.75
C ILE A 107 3.69 -0.39 10.68
N ARG A 108 4.98 -0.45 10.99
CA ARG A 108 5.89 0.68 10.88
C ARG A 108 6.23 0.93 9.41
N LYS A 109 6.57 2.18 9.10
CA LYS A 109 7.15 2.57 7.81
C LYS A 109 8.29 1.62 7.40
N PRO A 110 8.25 1.07 6.17
CA PRO A 110 9.30 0.20 5.67
C PRO A 110 10.65 0.91 5.50
N GLU A 111 11.74 0.21 5.79
CA GLU A 111 13.11 0.67 5.55
C GLU A 111 13.53 0.55 4.07
N ILE A 112 12.94 -0.39 3.34
CA ILE A 112 13.21 -0.57 1.91
C ILE A 112 12.85 0.72 1.13
N PRO A 113 13.76 1.26 0.31
CA PRO A 113 13.46 2.44 -0.50
C PRO A 113 12.39 2.14 -1.55
N LYS A 114 11.62 3.17 -1.93
CA LYS A 114 10.61 3.10 -2.99
C LYS A 114 11.23 3.09 -4.39
N ILE A 115 12.06 2.11 -4.68
CA ILE A 115 12.79 1.97 -5.95
C ILE A 115 11.88 1.78 -7.17
N PHE A 116 10.60 1.48 -6.96
CA PHE A 116 9.58 1.45 -8.00
C PHE A 116 9.13 2.85 -8.46
N GLU A 117 9.49 3.93 -7.76
CA GLU A 117 9.09 5.31 -8.13
C GLU A 117 9.89 5.90 -9.29
N ASP A 118 11.01 5.28 -9.68
CA ASP A 118 11.89 5.84 -10.72
C ASP A 118 11.16 6.02 -12.06
N ALA A 119 11.34 7.18 -12.67
CA ALA A 119 10.66 7.58 -13.90
C ALA A 119 10.99 6.66 -15.09
N TYR A 120 12.22 6.16 -15.15
CA TYR A 120 12.82 5.52 -16.31
C TYR A 120 13.21 4.05 -16.06
N LEU A 121 13.54 3.71 -14.82
CA LEU A 121 14.04 2.40 -14.43
C LEU A 121 12.97 1.52 -13.76
N SER A 122 11.80 2.08 -13.46
CA SER A 122 10.71 1.31 -12.85
C SER A 122 10.14 0.28 -13.82
N VAL A 123 9.92 -0.95 -13.34
CA VAL A 123 9.20 -2.01 -14.07
C VAL A 123 7.79 -1.57 -14.45
N PHE A 124 7.16 -0.71 -13.65
CA PHE A 124 5.82 -0.19 -13.90
C PHE A 124 5.79 0.96 -14.92
N ALA A 125 6.95 1.46 -15.34
CA ALA A 125 7.08 2.45 -16.42
C ALA A 125 7.16 1.81 -17.81
N ASN A 126 7.31 0.48 -17.88
CA ASN A 126 7.39 -0.25 -19.14
C ASN A 126 5.99 -0.39 -19.77
N PRO A 127 5.77 0.02 -21.03
CA PRO A 127 4.50 -0.21 -21.75
C PRO A 127 4.05 -1.66 -21.84
N ASP A 128 4.99 -2.62 -21.74
CA ASP A 128 4.69 -4.06 -21.72
C ASP A 128 4.23 -4.56 -20.35
N ALA A 129 4.31 -3.74 -19.29
CA ALA A 129 3.86 -4.12 -17.96
C ALA A 129 2.32 -4.20 -17.92
N PRO A 130 1.73 -5.25 -17.32
CA PRO A 130 0.28 -5.39 -17.19
C PRO A 130 -0.39 -4.17 -16.53
N GLU A 131 0.33 -3.51 -15.62
CA GLU A 131 -0.14 -2.36 -14.87
C GLU A 131 -0.06 -1.05 -15.66
N TYR A 132 0.62 -0.98 -16.81
CA TYR A 132 0.86 0.27 -17.53
C TYR A 132 -0.42 0.85 -18.16
N PHE A 133 -1.28 -0.02 -18.68
CA PHE A 133 -2.55 0.35 -19.27
C PHE A 133 -3.72 -0.13 -18.40
N TRP A 134 -4.79 0.66 -18.40
CA TRP A 134 -6.10 0.23 -17.89
C TRP A 134 -7.15 0.50 -18.96
N SER A 135 -8.25 -0.26 -18.91
CA SER A 135 -9.39 -0.07 -19.80
C SER A 135 -10.64 0.18 -18.97
N PRO A 136 -11.34 1.32 -19.13
CA PRO A 136 -12.61 1.54 -18.46
C PRO A 136 -13.66 0.56 -18.99
N TYR A 137 -14.48 -0.01 -18.10
CA TYR A 137 -15.65 -0.77 -18.50
C TYR A 137 -16.73 0.16 -19.11
N PRO A 138 -17.46 -0.26 -20.18
CA PRO A 138 -17.28 -1.50 -20.95
C PRO A 138 -16.05 -1.45 -21.88
N TYR A 139 -15.50 -2.64 -22.18
CA TYR A 139 -14.22 -2.88 -22.88
C TYR A 139 -14.06 -2.27 -24.29
N ASP A 140 -15.09 -1.58 -24.82
CA ASP A 140 -15.08 -0.96 -26.15
C ASP A 140 -14.29 0.36 -26.21
N ARG A 141 -13.70 0.78 -25.10
CA ARG A 141 -12.88 2.01 -25.02
C ARG A 141 -11.40 1.69 -25.16
N GLN A 142 -10.70 2.56 -25.88
CA GLN A 142 -9.24 2.45 -26.04
C GLN A 142 -8.55 2.40 -24.67
N PRO A 143 -7.56 1.51 -24.49
CA PRO A 143 -6.73 1.48 -23.29
C PRO A 143 -6.11 2.85 -23.03
N ARG A 144 -6.09 3.24 -21.76
CA ARG A 144 -5.50 4.51 -21.28
C ARG A 144 -4.34 4.19 -20.36
N GLN A 145 -3.41 5.13 -20.21
CA GLN A 145 -2.35 5.00 -19.21
C GLN A 145 -2.98 4.95 -17.81
N SER A 146 -2.56 3.99 -16.99
CA SER A 146 -3.08 3.77 -15.64
C SER A 146 -2.53 4.73 -14.61
N LEU A 147 -1.36 5.30 -14.89
CA LEU A 147 -0.56 6.05 -13.93
C LEU A 147 -0.39 5.27 -12.60
N TYR A 148 -0.26 3.93 -12.70
CA TYR A 148 -0.20 3.04 -11.54
C TYR A 148 0.93 3.43 -10.58
N ARG A 149 2.12 3.69 -11.12
CA ARG A 149 3.29 4.13 -10.35
C ARG A 149 3.04 5.44 -9.60
N GLU A 150 2.46 6.42 -10.29
CA GLU A 150 2.13 7.72 -9.72
C GLU A 150 1.09 7.59 -8.60
N ALA A 151 0.07 6.76 -8.82
CA ALA A 151 -0.96 6.48 -7.83
C ALA A 151 -0.38 5.84 -6.58
N ILE A 152 0.40 4.75 -6.72
CA ILE A 152 0.98 4.08 -5.55
C ILE A 152 2.00 4.97 -4.82
N SER A 153 2.78 5.79 -5.53
CA SER A 153 3.66 6.78 -4.90
C SER A 153 2.90 7.77 -4.03
N LEU A 154 1.75 8.26 -4.52
CA LEU A 154 0.89 9.17 -3.77
C LEU A 154 0.23 8.49 -2.58
N GLU A 155 -0.21 7.23 -2.72
CA GLU A 155 -0.70 6.44 -1.58
C GLU A 155 0.39 6.25 -0.52
N CYS A 156 1.64 5.97 -0.92
CA CYS A 156 2.76 5.84 0.01
C CYS A 156 3.03 7.15 0.77
N GLN A 157 2.95 8.30 0.09
CA GLN A 157 3.09 9.61 0.73
C GLN A 157 1.98 9.86 1.74
N LEU A 158 0.72 9.53 1.38
CA LEU A 158 -0.41 9.64 2.29
C LEU A 158 -0.23 8.73 3.51
N ALA A 159 0.18 7.47 3.30
CA ALA A 159 0.39 6.50 4.37
C ALA A 159 1.40 7.00 5.42
N VAL A 160 2.46 7.71 5.00
CA VAL A 160 3.41 8.34 5.92
C VAL A 160 2.75 9.46 6.73
N ILE A 161 1.90 10.28 6.11
CA ILE A 161 1.14 11.32 6.83
C ILE A 161 0.17 10.68 7.83
N VAL A 162 -0.48 9.57 7.44
CA VAL A 162 -1.38 8.80 8.31
C VAL A 162 -0.63 8.18 9.47
N GLU A 163 0.56 7.63 9.27
CA GLU A 163 1.38 7.08 10.38
C GLU A 163 1.67 8.16 11.43
N GLU A 164 2.12 9.34 10.99
CA GLU A 164 2.35 10.48 11.88
C GLU A 164 1.06 10.90 12.61
N ALA A 165 -0.06 10.99 11.88
CA ALA A 165 -1.36 11.36 12.44
C ALA A 165 -1.92 10.30 13.39
N SER A 166 -1.64 9.02 13.14
CA SER A 166 -2.20 7.90 13.88
C SER A 166 -1.74 7.87 15.34
N ARG A 167 -0.61 8.53 15.63
CA ARG A 167 -0.11 8.73 16.99
C ARG A 167 -1.09 9.51 17.87
N PHE A 168 -1.89 10.41 17.28
CA PHE A 168 -2.93 11.15 18.01
C PHE A 168 -4.13 10.27 18.39
N PHE A 169 -4.32 9.12 17.74
CA PHE A 169 -5.39 8.17 18.09
C PHE A 169 -5.04 7.32 19.32
N THR A 170 -3.79 7.35 19.79
CA THR A 170 -3.37 6.59 20.97
C THR A 170 -3.84 7.31 22.24
N PRO A 171 -4.56 6.66 23.17
CA PRO A 171 -4.89 7.29 24.44
C PRO A 171 -3.61 7.63 25.20
N ALA A 172 -3.50 8.86 25.70
CA ALA A 172 -2.40 9.26 26.56
C ALA A 172 -2.37 8.36 27.79
N GLU A 173 -1.24 7.70 28.09
CA GLU A 173 -1.07 6.95 29.34
C GLU A 173 -1.13 7.86 30.59
N ALA A 174 -1.09 9.18 30.42
CA ALA A 174 -1.29 10.18 31.46
C ALA A 174 -2.32 11.20 30.98
N GLY A 175 -3.37 11.46 31.76
CA GLY A 175 -4.63 12.16 31.42
C GLY A 175 -4.57 13.62 30.93
N THR A 176 -3.58 13.98 30.14
CA THR A 176 -3.50 15.17 29.30
C THR A 176 -3.87 14.83 27.86
N PRO A 177 -4.71 15.63 27.18
CA PRO A 177 -5.00 15.42 25.77
C PRO A 177 -3.71 15.51 24.94
N VAL A 178 -3.42 14.44 24.17
CA VAL A 178 -2.21 14.25 23.34
C VAL A 178 -2.07 15.29 22.21
N SER A 179 -3.11 16.06 21.93
CA SER A 179 -3.14 16.93 20.76
C SER A 179 -2.69 18.35 21.09
N ASN A 180 -1.41 18.65 20.84
CA ASN A 180 -0.96 20.02 20.69
C ASN A 180 -1.57 20.58 19.39
N TYR A 181 -2.37 21.64 19.48
CA TYR A 181 -3.01 22.30 18.32
C TYR A 181 -2.01 22.54 17.17
N ASN A 182 -0.75 22.85 17.51
CA ASN A 182 0.31 23.06 16.53
C ASN A 182 0.65 21.80 15.74
N GLU A 183 0.69 20.63 16.38
CA GLU A 183 1.01 19.35 15.74
C GLU A 183 -0.11 18.92 14.78
N THR A 184 -1.36 19.08 15.21
CA THR A 184 -2.53 18.81 14.35
C THR A 184 -2.59 19.76 13.16
N ARG A 185 -2.22 21.04 13.35
CA ARG A 185 -2.12 22.01 12.27
C ARG A 185 -1.06 21.60 11.24
N VAL A 186 0.11 21.13 11.68
CA VAL A 186 1.18 20.65 10.77
C VAL A 186 0.70 19.48 9.93
N ILE A 187 -0.01 18.50 10.52
CA ILE A 187 -0.58 17.38 9.76
C ILE A 187 -1.62 17.86 8.75
N LYS A 188 -2.52 18.76 9.15
CA LYS A 188 -3.51 19.36 8.25
C LYS A 188 -2.85 20.05 7.05
N GLU A 189 -1.79 20.82 7.28
CA GLU A 189 -1.04 21.48 6.21
C GLU A 189 -0.33 20.48 5.28
N LYS A 190 0.24 19.40 5.83
CA LYS A 190 0.83 18.31 5.03
C LYS A 190 -0.23 17.64 4.14
N LEU A 191 -1.40 17.33 4.70
CA LEU A 191 -2.50 16.71 3.96
C LEU A 191 -3.04 17.62 2.86
N GLN A 192 -3.20 18.92 3.14
CA GLN A 192 -3.62 19.90 2.13
C GLN A 192 -2.61 20.01 0.99
N ARG A 193 -1.31 20.07 1.31
CA ARG A 193 -0.23 20.10 0.29
C ARG A 193 -0.18 18.81 -0.52
N TRP A 194 -0.35 17.66 0.12
CA TRP A 194 -0.43 16.38 -0.59
C TRP A 194 -1.63 16.35 -1.54
N GLY A 195 -2.82 16.75 -1.08
CA GLY A 195 -4.04 16.74 -1.88
C GLY A 195 -3.98 17.67 -3.09
N THR A 196 -3.48 18.91 -2.91
CA THR A 196 -3.32 19.84 -4.04
C THR A 196 -2.28 19.37 -5.04
N GLY A 197 -1.16 18.81 -4.57
CA GLY A 197 -0.12 18.23 -5.43
C GLY A 197 -0.59 17.00 -6.21
N ALA A 198 -1.34 16.11 -5.57
CA ALA A 198 -1.95 14.94 -6.20
C ALA A 198 -2.91 15.36 -7.32
N LEU A 199 -3.82 16.30 -7.01
CA LEU A 199 -4.80 16.80 -7.97
C LEU A 199 -4.13 17.44 -9.19
N GLN A 200 -3.10 18.27 -8.98
CA GLN A 200 -2.35 18.88 -10.09
C GLN A 200 -1.70 17.84 -11.00
N ARG A 201 -1.08 16.80 -10.42
CA ARG A 201 -0.44 15.73 -11.18
C ARG A 201 -1.44 14.99 -12.05
N PHE A 202 -2.62 14.67 -11.54
CA PHE A 202 -3.59 13.90 -12.31
C PHE A 202 -4.44 14.73 -13.27
N LEU A 203 -4.82 15.96 -12.91
CA LEU A 203 -5.54 16.87 -13.82
C LEU A 203 -4.70 17.22 -15.05
N ALA A 204 -3.37 17.32 -14.91
CA ALA A 204 -2.47 17.54 -16.04
C ALA A 204 -2.59 16.45 -17.13
N HIS A 205 -3.01 15.24 -16.76
CA HIS A 205 -3.16 14.11 -17.67
C HIS A 205 -4.57 13.98 -18.26
N SER A 206 -5.48 14.95 -18.04
CA SER A 206 -6.84 15.01 -18.61
C SER A 206 -7.63 13.68 -18.52
N THR A 207 -7.38 12.91 -17.47
CA THR A 207 -7.92 11.55 -17.32
C THR A 207 -8.58 11.40 -15.96
N LEU A 208 -9.88 11.14 -15.96
CA LEU A 208 -10.59 10.58 -14.81
C LEU A 208 -10.12 9.14 -14.63
N LEU A 209 -9.02 8.96 -13.90
CA LEU A 209 -8.55 7.65 -13.50
C LEU A 209 -9.47 7.08 -12.41
N PRO A 210 -9.76 5.78 -12.41
CA PRO A 210 -10.53 5.15 -11.34
C PRO A 210 -9.87 5.34 -9.98
N SER A 211 -8.54 5.34 -9.93
CA SER A 211 -7.76 5.60 -8.72
C SER A 211 -8.01 7.00 -8.13
N ILE A 212 -8.47 7.98 -8.92
CA ILE A 212 -8.84 9.32 -8.45
C ILE A 212 -10.32 9.37 -8.06
N LEU A 213 -11.20 8.62 -8.74
CA LEU A 213 -12.62 8.54 -8.42
C LEU A 213 -12.87 7.99 -7.00
N PHE A 214 -11.92 7.22 -6.45
CA PHE A 214 -11.97 6.73 -5.06
C PHE A 214 -11.28 7.65 -4.04
N LEU A 215 -10.71 8.78 -4.49
CA LEU A 215 -10.05 9.79 -3.64
C LEU A 215 -10.88 11.08 -3.46
N GLU A 216 -12.01 11.22 -4.18
CA GLU A 216 -13.05 12.26 -3.94
C GLU A 216 -14.05 11.81 -2.87
#